data_AF-X0TJ00-F1
#
_entry.id   AF-X0TJ00-F1
#
_cell.length_a   1.000
_cell.length_b   1.000
_cell.length_c   1.000
_cell.angle_alpha   90.00
_cell.angle_beta   90.00
_cell.angle_gamma   90.00
#
_symmetry.space_group_name_H-M   'P 1'
#
loop_
_entity.id
_entity.type
_entity.pdbx_description
1 polymer ?
#
loop_
_entity_poly.entity_id
_entity_poly.type
_entity_poly.pdbx_seq_one_letter_code
_entity_poly.pdbx_strand_id
1 'polypeptide(L)'
;QFSTDYGTVQDSGLNDYVNNVGSKLGTASHRPNMPYSIRVVNANYINAYAFPGGSIALTRGLLVELENEAELAALLGHEVGHISARHAAEQAGKTMVTQAALVSGAVLASAADARLGNAVYGLGSTGAGALLSHYSRNNERESDALGLAYMTKTGYNPQGMLGLTDVLRRQNKSQPGAIETMFATHPPSDERYRNAQKAIENTYASYSGLPFYRERFMDSAEGVRKLKPTVKELQRGEALFTRKAFAKSEVSFRNAVRMTPRDYPTNLLLAKSL
;
A
#
# COMPACT_ATOMS: atom_id res chain seq x y z
N GLN A 1 11.01 -4.56 5.48
CA GLN A 1 9.56 -4.27 5.43
C GLN A 1 8.72 -5.52 5.66
N PHE A 2 8.86 -6.62 4.90
CA PHE A 2 8.11 -7.87 5.17
C PHE A 2 8.23 -8.40 6.62
N SER A 3 9.41 -8.36 7.24
CA SER A 3 9.59 -8.72 8.65
C SER A 3 8.92 -7.73 9.62
N THR A 4 8.83 -6.45 9.23
CA THR A 4 8.18 -5.39 10.01
C THR A 4 6.66 -5.53 9.94
N ASP A 5 6.14 -6.04 8.82
CA ASP A 5 4.71 -6.29 8.57
C ASP A 5 4.26 -7.70 8.98
N TYR A 6 4.95 -8.24 9.99
CA TYR A 6 4.61 -9.52 10.62
C TYR A 6 4.68 -10.74 9.69
N GLY A 7 5.49 -10.66 8.63
CA GLY A 7 5.68 -11.74 7.66
C GLY A 7 4.50 -11.93 6.71
N THR A 8 4.62 -12.90 5.81
CA THR A 8 3.54 -13.25 4.88
C THR A 8 2.42 -13.99 5.59
N VAL A 9 1.18 -13.76 5.13
CA VAL A 9 0.03 -14.60 5.51
C VAL A 9 0.32 -16.03 5.04
N GLN A 10 0.14 -17.00 5.93
CA GLN A 10 0.41 -18.42 5.66
C GLN A 10 -0.80 -19.10 4.99
N ASP A 11 -1.20 -18.55 3.85
CA ASP A 11 -2.29 -19.05 3.02
C ASP A 11 -1.80 -19.07 1.56
N SER A 12 -1.43 -20.25 1.07
CA SER A 12 -0.89 -20.39 -0.29
C SER A 12 -1.95 -20.08 -1.35
N GLY A 13 -3.21 -20.50 -1.13
CA GLY A 13 -4.30 -20.24 -2.06
C GLY A 13 -4.57 -18.75 -2.24
N LEU A 14 -4.61 -17.99 -1.14
CA LEU A 14 -4.73 -16.54 -1.19
C LEU A 14 -3.53 -15.88 -1.89
N ASN A 15 -2.31 -16.30 -1.56
CA ASN A 15 -1.11 -15.74 -2.17
C ASN A 15 -1.04 -16.03 -3.68
N ASP A 16 -1.37 -17.25 -4.11
CA ASP A 16 -1.42 -17.64 -5.52
C ASP A 16 -2.49 -16.83 -6.25
N TYR A 17 -3.67 -16.66 -5.64
CA TYR A 17 -4.75 -15.84 -6.18
C TYR A 17 -4.32 -14.39 -6.41
N VAL A 18 -3.81 -13.68 -5.39
CA VAL A 18 -3.39 -12.27 -5.55
C VAL A 18 -2.20 -12.15 -6.50
N ASN A 19 -1.30 -13.15 -6.52
CA ASN A 19 -0.18 -13.21 -7.45
C ASN A 19 -0.66 -13.36 -8.90
N ASN A 20 -1.68 -14.18 -9.15
CA ASN A 20 -2.26 -14.33 -10.48
C ASN A 20 -2.92 -13.04 -10.96
N VAL A 21 -3.69 -12.35 -10.10
CA VAL A 21 -4.30 -11.05 -10.44
C VAL A 21 -3.24 -10.01 -10.77
N GLY A 22 -2.25 -9.84 -9.90
CA GLY A 22 -1.19 -8.85 -10.10
C GLY A 22 -0.27 -9.16 -11.28
N SER A 23 0.10 -10.42 -11.48
CA SER A 23 0.94 -10.84 -12.61
C SER A 23 0.22 -10.64 -13.94
N LYS A 24 -1.10 -10.88 -14.00
CA LYS A 24 -1.91 -10.61 -15.19
C LYS A 24 -1.86 -9.13 -15.59
N LEU A 25 -1.99 -8.23 -14.61
CA LEU A 25 -1.85 -6.78 -14.81
C LEU A 25 -0.43 -6.42 -15.25
N GLY A 26 0.58 -7.02 -14.61
CA GLY A 26 1.99 -6.85 -14.93
C GLY A 26 2.33 -7.24 -16.37
N THR A 27 1.88 -8.40 -16.85
CA THR A 27 2.10 -8.85 -18.24
C THR A 27 1.38 -7.97 -19.25
N ALA A 28 0.29 -7.30 -18.87
CA ALA A 28 -0.40 -6.34 -19.72
C ALA A 28 0.22 -4.93 -19.71
N SER A 29 1.18 -4.68 -18.83
CA SER A 29 1.79 -3.38 -18.57
C SER A 29 2.86 -2.97 -19.59
N HIS A 30 3.42 -1.77 -19.41
CA HIS A 30 4.60 -1.32 -20.16
C HIS A 30 5.89 -2.07 -19.78
N ARG A 31 5.87 -2.98 -18.79
CA ARG A 31 7.01 -3.80 -18.37
C ARG A 31 6.65 -5.28 -18.23
N PRO A 32 6.23 -5.95 -19.33
CA PRO A 32 5.66 -7.30 -19.28
C PRO A 32 6.66 -8.37 -18.80
N ASN A 33 7.95 -8.14 -18.94
CA ASN A 33 9.01 -9.09 -18.58
C ASN A 33 9.57 -8.87 -17.16
N MET A 34 8.97 -7.99 -16.35
CA MET A 34 9.35 -7.84 -14.95
C MET A 34 8.89 -9.06 -14.14
N PRO A 35 9.71 -9.61 -13.22
CA PRO A 35 9.32 -10.74 -12.38
C PRO A 35 8.35 -10.29 -11.28
N TYR A 36 7.11 -9.99 -11.65
CA TYR A 36 6.08 -9.58 -10.70
C TYR A 36 5.84 -10.67 -9.66
N SER A 37 5.83 -10.29 -8.39
CA SER A 37 5.54 -11.20 -7.28
C SER A 37 4.71 -10.48 -6.23
N ILE A 38 3.48 -10.95 -6.02
CA ILE A 38 2.54 -10.29 -5.12
C ILE A 38 2.33 -11.18 -3.91
N ARG A 39 2.41 -10.60 -2.71
CA ARG A 39 2.24 -11.32 -1.44
C ARG A 39 1.36 -10.55 -0.47
N VAL A 40 0.58 -11.31 0.29
CA VAL A 40 -0.19 -10.76 1.42
C VAL A 40 0.66 -10.82 2.68
N VAL A 41 0.70 -9.71 3.43
CA VAL A 41 1.40 -9.59 4.70
C VAL A 41 0.43 -9.45 5.87
N ASN A 42 0.89 -9.85 7.05
CA ASN A 42 0.08 -9.93 8.26
C ASN A 42 -0.20 -8.56 8.93
N ALA A 43 0.31 -7.45 8.38
CA ALA A 43 0.01 -6.11 8.86
C ALA A 43 -1.50 -5.78 8.87
N ASN A 44 -1.96 -5.16 9.96
CA ASN A 44 -3.37 -4.81 10.13
C ASN A 44 -3.73 -3.42 9.60
N TYR A 45 -2.75 -2.52 9.47
CA TYR A 45 -2.99 -1.24 8.80
C TYR A 45 -3.30 -1.48 7.32
N ILE A 46 -3.95 -0.54 6.67
CA ILE A 46 -4.36 -0.59 5.27
C ILE A 46 -3.24 0.01 4.45
N ASN A 47 -2.62 -0.82 3.60
CA ASN A 47 -1.61 -0.35 2.66
C ASN A 47 -1.37 -1.36 1.54
N ALA A 48 -0.76 -0.88 0.48
CA ALA A 48 -0.08 -1.66 -0.54
C ALA A 48 1.20 -0.92 -0.94
N TYR A 49 2.23 -1.64 -1.33
CA TYR A 49 3.45 -1.00 -1.82
C TYR A 49 4.24 -1.89 -2.77
N ALA A 50 4.75 -1.27 -3.82
CA ALA A 50 5.63 -1.86 -4.80
C ALA A 50 7.13 -1.61 -4.51
N PHE A 51 7.95 -2.61 -4.78
CA PHE A 51 9.40 -2.49 -4.88
C PHE A 51 9.83 -2.39 -6.35
N PRO A 52 10.94 -1.68 -6.66
CA PRO A 52 11.42 -1.50 -8.03
C PRO A 52 11.62 -2.79 -8.84
N GLY A 53 11.85 -3.93 -8.16
CA GLY A 53 12.08 -5.23 -8.77
C GLY A 53 10.82 -6.03 -9.15
N GLY A 54 9.61 -5.44 -9.02
CA GLY A 54 8.35 -6.12 -9.38
C GLY A 54 7.63 -6.79 -8.20
N SER A 55 8.21 -6.79 -7.01
CA SER A 55 7.55 -7.31 -5.81
C SER A 55 6.51 -6.31 -5.29
N ILE A 56 5.31 -6.77 -4.97
CA ILE A 56 4.23 -5.96 -4.38
C ILE A 56 3.75 -6.64 -3.10
N ALA A 57 3.62 -5.88 -2.03
CA ALA A 57 3.02 -6.34 -0.78
C ALA A 57 1.63 -5.73 -0.58
N LEU A 58 0.69 -6.55 -0.12
CA LEU A 58 -0.67 -6.16 0.28
C LEU A 58 -0.85 -6.45 1.75
N THR A 59 -1.32 -5.49 2.55
CA THR A 59 -1.65 -5.81 3.93
C THR A 59 -2.96 -6.58 4.02
N ARG A 60 -3.07 -7.52 4.97
CA ARG A 60 -4.37 -8.15 5.27
C ARG A 60 -5.41 -7.12 5.71
N GLY A 61 -4.98 -6.03 6.35
CA GLY A 61 -5.81 -4.89 6.72
C GLY A 61 -6.57 -4.28 5.55
N LEU A 62 -5.93 -4.17 4.39
CA LEU A 62 -6.56 -3.72 3.16
C LEU A 62 -7.51 -4.77 2.57
N LEU A 63 -7.05 -6.03 2.46
CA LEU A 63 -7.81 -7.11 1.81
C LEU A 63 -9.16 -7.41 2.46
N VAL A 64 -9.28 -7.26 3.79
CA VAL A 64 -10.57 -7.45 4.49
C VAL A 64 -11.59 -6.33 4.21
N GLU A 65 -11.16 -5.24 3.58
CA GLU A 65 -12.03 -4.09 3.25
C GLU A 65 -12.51 -4.05 1.81
N LEU A 66 -11.81 -4.75 0.91
CA LEU A 66 -12.23 -4.86 -0.49
C LEU A 66 -13.49 -5.72 -0.63
N GLU A 67 -14.24 -5.46 -1.68
CA GLU A 67 -15.56 -6.06 -1.94
C GLU A 67 -15.63 -6.86 -3.23
N ASN A 68 -14.60 -6.79 -4.09
CA ASN A 68 -14.54 -7.53 -5.34
C ASN A 68 -13.10 -7.50 -5.90
N GLU A 69 -12.85 -8.32 -6.92
CA GLU A 69 -11.53 -8.38 -7.55
C GLU A 69 -11.22 -7.14 -8.40
N ALA A 70 -12.21 -6.44 -8.94
CA ALA A 70 -11.95 -5.23 -9.72
C ALA A 70 -11.36 -4.10 -8.85
N GLU A 71 -11.74 -3.99 -7.58
CA GLU A 71 -11.08 -3.09 -6.61
C GLU A 71 -9.64 -3.53 -6.31
N LEU A 72 -9.41 -4.84 -6.14
CA LEU A 72 -8.06 -5.40 -5.99
C LEU A 72 -7.21 -5.13 -7.23
N ALA A 73 -7.79 -5.29 -8.43
CA ALA A 73 -7.13 -5.07 -9.70
C ALA A 73 -6.84 -3.58 -9.95
N ALA A 74 -7.72 -2.68 -9.52
CA ALA A 74 -7.46 -1.25 -9.56
C ALA A 74 -6.25 -0.88 -8.68
N LEU A 75 -6.21 -1.42 -7.46
CA LEU A 75 -5.12 -1.21 -6.53
C LEU A 75 -3.80 -1.79 -7.05
N LEU A 76 -3.79 -3.05 -7.49
CA LEU A 76 -2.59 -3.67 -8.05
C LEU A 76 -2.17 -3.01 -9.37
N GLY A 77 -3.14 -2.57 -10.18
CA GLY A 77 -2.89 -1.83 -11.42
C GLY A 77 -2.18 -0.51 -11.17
N HIS A 78 -2.55 0.20 -10.10
CA HIS A 78 -1.86 1.40 -9.63
C HIS A 78 -0.41 1.08 -9.20
N GLU A 79 -0.17 0.06 -8.36
CA GLU A 79 1.19 -0.36 -8.00
C GLU A 79 2.05 -0.77 -9.21
N VAL A 80 1.47 -1.50 -10.17
CA VAL A 80 2.11 -1.83 -11.45
C VAL A 80 2.38 -0.58 -12.28
N GLY A 81 1.52 0.45 -12.19
CA GLY A 81 1.72 1.78 -12.76
C GLY A 81 3.01 2.44 -12.24
N HIS A 82 3.20 2.48 -10.92
CA HIS A 82 4.45 2.98 -10.31
C HIS A 82 5.69 2.23 -10.78
N ILE A 83 5.62 0.89 -10.84
CA ILE A 83 6.73 0.06 -11.33
C ILE A 83 7.02 0.35 -12.81
N SER A 84 5.97 0.47 -13.61
CA SER A 84 6.05 0.72 -15.05
C SER A 84 6.75 2.05 -15.35
N ALA A 85 6.29 3.12 -14.69
CA ALA A 85 6.81 4.48 -14.83
C ALA A 85 8.11 4.73 -14.04
N ARG A 86 8.63 3.73 -13.31
CA ARG A 86 9.87 3.83 -12.51
C ARG A 86 9.83 4.93 -11.43
N HIS A 87 8.65 5.24 -10.89
CA HIS A 87 8.47 6.32 -9.92
C HIS A 87 9.38 6.19 -8.68
N ALA A 88 9.62 4.97 -8.19
CA ALA A 88 10.52 4.75 -7.07
C ALA A 88 11.99 5.10 -7.41
N ALA A 89 12.43 4.82 -8.64
CA ALA A 89 13.78 5.18 -9.09
C ALA A 89 13.91 6.69 -9.33
N GLU A 90 12.88 7.32 -9.88
CA GLU A 90 12.79 8.78 -10.02
C GLU A 90 12.90 9.46 -8.65
N GLN A 91 12.16 8.97 -7.66
CA GLN A 91 12.16 9.51 -6.30
C GLN A 91 13.52 9.31 -5.61
N ALA A 92 14.11 8.11 -5.72
CA ALA A 92 15.44 7.85 -5.19
C ALA A 92 16.49 8.79 -5.82
N GLY A 93 16.41 9.04 -7.13
CA GLY A 93 17.27 10.00 -7.82
C GLY A 93 17.14 11.41 -7.28
N LYS A 94 15.90 11.89 -7.05
CA LYS A 94 15.65 13.21 -6.43
C LYS A 94 16.27 13.30 -5.04
N THR A 95 16.08 12.28 -4.20
CA THR A 95 16.66 12.23 -2.85
C THR A 95 18.19 12.28 -2.88
N MET A 96 18.82 11.53 -3.78
CA MET A 96 20.28 11.55 -3.95
C MET A 96 20.79 12.93 -4.37
N VAL A 97 20.12 13.60 -5.31
CA VAL A 97 20.48 14.96 -5.73
C VAL A 97 20.33 15.95 -4.58
N THR A 98 19.24 15.88 -3.81
CA THR A 98 19.04 16.73 -2.63
C THR A 98 20.12 16.50 -1.57
N GLN A 99 20.48 15.24 -1.29
CA GLN A 99 21.57 14.92 -0.37
C GLN A 99 22.91 15.47 -0.87
N ALA A 100 23.23 15.28 -2.15
CA ALA A 100 24.45 15.83 -2.75
C ALA A 100 24.51 17.35 -2.66
N ALA A 101 23.39 18.05 -2.90
CA ALA A 101 23.31 19.50 -2.77
C ALA A 101 23.51 19.95 -1.32
N LEU A 102 22.91 19.26 -0.33
CA LEU A 102 23.08 19.56 1.09
C LEU A 102 24.54 19.36 1.54
N VAL A 103 25.16 18.25 1.14
CA VAL A 103 26.58 17.99 1.41
C VAL A 103 27.44 19.08 0.77
N SER A 104 27.19 19.45 -0.49
CA SER A 104 27.97 20.48 -1.18
C SER A 104 27.84 21.85 -0.50
N GLY A 105 26.62 22.23 -0.11
CA GLY A 105 26.37 23.46 0.65
C GLY A 105 27.04 23.45 2.02
N ALA A 106 27.03 22.31 2.72
CA ALA A 106 27.69 22.16 4.01
C ALA A 106 29.23 22.17 3.90
N VAL A 107 29.80 21.58 2.85
CA VAL A 107 31.25 21.68 2.55
C VAL A 107 31.65 23.13 2.30
N LEU A 108 30.91 23.86 1.46
CA LEU A 108 31.14 25.28 1.22
C LEU A 108 31.02 26.12 2.51
N ALA A 109 30.01 25.85 3.34
CA ALA A 109 29.84 26.52 4.62
C ALA A 109 30.97 26.18 5.61
N SER A 110 31.46 24.95 5.63
CA SER A 110 32.58 24.52 6.47
C SER A 110 33.93 25.11 6.03
N ALA A 111 34.09 25.41 4.74
CA ALA A 111 35.24 26.14 4.23
C ALA A 111 35.24 27.61 4.69
N ALA A 112 34.06 28.17 5.01
CA ALA A 112 33.91 29.51 5.58
C ALA A 112 34.02 29.53 7.11
N ASP A 113 33.58 28.48 7.81
CA ASP A 113 33.74 28.31 9.26
C ASP A 113 33.96 26.82 9.63
N ALA A 114 35.16 26.51 10.11
CA ALA A 114 35.60 25.14 10.43
C ALA A 114 34.75 24.46 11.52
N ARG A 115 33.98 25.20 12.33
CA ARG A 115 33.12 24.64 13.40
C ARG A 115 31.88 23.93 12.85
N LEU A 116 31.53 24.12 11.58
CA LEU A 116 30.36 23.52 10.93
C LEU A 116 30.64 22.14 10.28
N GLY A 117 31.91 21.71 10.18
CA GLY A 117 32.30 20.47 9.49
C GLY A 117 31.75 19.18 10.11
N ASN A 118 31.45 19.16 11.42
CA ASN A 118 30.95 17.97 12.12
C ASN A 118 29.50 17.61 11.79
N ALA A 119 28.71 18.51 11.19
CA ALA A 119 27.33 18.23 10.78
C ALA A 119 27.23 17.36 9.51
N VAL A 120 28.30 17.29 8.71
CA VAL A 120 28.31 16.64 7.38
C VAL A 120 28.29 15.11 7.47
N TYR A 121 28.95 14.52 8.48
CA TYR A 121 29.10 13.06 8.61
C TYR A 121 27.80 12.31 8.96
N GLY A 122 26.79 12.99 9.48
CA GLY A 122 25.52 12.37 9.88
C GLY A 122 24.51 12.14 8.74
N LEU A 123 24.72 12.73 7.56
CA LEU A 123 23.71 12.79 6.49
C LEU A 123 23.72 11.58 5.52
N GLY A 124 24.77 10.74 5.54
CA GLY A 124 24.99 9.70 4.53
C GLY A 124 24.30 8.35 4.74
N SER A 125 23.54 8.15 5.83
CA SER A 125 23.06 6.80 6.23
C SER A 125 21.62 6.45 5.82
N THR A 126 20.92 7.29 5.07
CA THR A 126 19.47 7.11 4.82
C THR A 126 19.15 6.36 3.52
N GLY A 127 19.71 5.17 3.34
CA GLY A 127 19.32 4.26 2.23
C GLY A 127 17.88 3.75 2.33
N ALA A 128 17.27 3.80 3.52
CA ALA A 128 15.91 3.31 3.77
C ALA A 128 14.79 4.34 3.51
N GLY A 129 15.13 5.64 3.35
CA GLY A 129 14.13 6.72 3.26
C GLY A 129 13.39 6.81 1.93
N ALA A 130 13.97 6.30 0.84
CA ALA A 130 13.37 6.39 -0.49
C ALA A 130 12.08 5.56 -0.63
N LEU A 131 11.95 4.45 0.11
CA LEU A 131 10.77 3.56 0.06
C LEU A 131 9.55 4.12 0.82
N LEU A 132 9.76 5.09 1.71
CA LEU A 132 8.70 5.76 2.48
C LEU A 132 8.46 7.20 2.01
N SER A 133 9.10 7.60 0.90
CA SER A 133 8.93 8.92 0.32
C SER A 133 7.60 9.02 -0.42
N HIS A 134 6.88 10.11 -0.21
CA HIS A 134 5.60 10.38 -0.86
C HIS A 134 5.78 10.55 -2.37
N TYR A 135 4.93 9.90 -3.16
CA TYR A 135 4.92 10.11 -4.61
C TYR A 135 4.37 11.50 -4.96
N SER A 136 4.87 12.07 -6.05
CA SER A 136 4.37 13.37 -6.54
C SER A 136 2.92 13.25 -7.03
N ARG A 137 2.18 14.36 -7.06
CA ARG A 137 0.82 14.38 -7.64
C ARG A 137 0.79 13.92 -9.11
N ASN A 138 1.87 14.16 -9.86
CA ASN A 138 1.96 13.70 -11.25
C ASN A 138 2.18 12.19 -11.31
N ASN A 139 3.02 11.64 -10.42
CA ASN A 139 3.27 10.21 -10.32
C ASN A 139 1.97 9.46 -9.97
N GLU A 140 1.17 9.99 -9.04
CA GLU A 140 -0.14 9.43 -8.69
C GLU A 140 -1.13 9.46 -9.88
N ARG A 141 -1.19 10.56 -10.65
CA ARG A 141 -2.06 10.67 -11.84
C ARG A 141 -1.66 9.70 -12.94
N GLU A 142 -0.36 9.59 -13.22
CA GLU A 142 0.17 8.66 -14.21
C GLU A 142 -0.12 7.22 -13.79
N SER A 143 0.10 6.91 -12.51
CA SER A 143 -0.21 5.60 -11.93
C SER A 143 -1.70 5.24 -12.01
N ASP A 144 -2.61 6.18 -11.72
CA ASP A 144 -4.06 5.99 -11.88
C ASP A 144 -4.45 5.73 -13.33
N ALA A 145 -3.90 6.51 -14.27
CA ALA A 145 -4.19 6.36 -15.69
C ALA A 145 -3.70 5.01 -16.23
N LEU A 146 -2.49 4.60 -15.85
CA LEU A 146 -1.92 3.29 -16.17
C LEU A 146 -2.72 2.16 -15.52
N GLY A 147 -3.11 2.31 -14.25
CA GLY A 147 -3.90 1.32 -13.53
C GLY A 147 -5.26 1.07 -14.19
N LEU A 148 -5.98 2.12 -14.58
CA LEU A 148 -7.21 2.02 -15.37
C LEU A 148 -6.99 1.31 -16.72
N ALA A 149 -5.91 1.64 -17.43
CA ALA A 149 -5.57 1.00 -18.69
C ALA A 149 -5.27 -0.50 -18.51
N TYR A 150 -4.50 -0.87 -17.49
CA TYR A 150 -4.11 -2.25 -17.23
C TYR A 150 -5.30 -3.10 -16.77
N MET A 151 -6.13 -2.59 -15.86
CA MET A 151 -7.27 -3.34 -15.36
C MET A 151 -8.32 -3.58 -16.47
N THR A 152 -8.59 -2.59 -17.32
CA THR A 152 -9.54 -2.74 -18.44
C THR A 152 -8.99 -3.67 -19.52
N LYS A 153 -7.71 -3.51 -19.90
CA LYS A 153 -7.02 -4.42 -20.83
C LYS A 153 -7.00 -5.88 -20.36
N THR A 154 -7.06 -6.12 -19.06
CA THR A 154 -7.09 -7.46 -18.47
C THR A 154 -8.49 -7.95 -18.09
N GLY A 155 -9.54 -7.22 -18.49
CA GLY A 155 -10.93 -7.66 -18.38
C GLY A 155 -11.58 -7.40 -17.03
N TYR A 156 -11.13 -6.39 -16.28
CA TYR A 156 -11.77 -5.91 -15.05
C TYR A 156 -12.64 -4.68 -15.28
N ASN A 157 -13.75 -4.59 -14.55
CA ASN A 157 -14.62 -3.42 -14.58
C ASN A 157 -13.88 -2.17 -14.07
N PRO A 158 -13.80 -1.08 -14.86
CA PRO A 158 -13.07 0.12 -14.46
C PRO A 158 -13.71 0.86 -13.26
N GLN A 159 -14.98 0.59 -12.95
CA GLN A 159 -15.65 1.08 -11.72
C GLN A 159 -14.97 0.58 -10.44
N GLY A 160 -14.18 -0.50 -10.51
CA GLY A 160 -13.36 -0.96 -9.38
C GLY A 160 -12.40 0.11 -8.84
N MET A 161 -11.95 1.05 -9.68
CA MET A 161 -11.10 2.17 -9.25
C MET A 161 -11.85 3.17 -8.36
N LEU A 162 -13.12 3.45 -8.68
CA LEU A 162 -13.96 4.29 -7.83
C LEU A 162 -14.35 3.55 -6.55
N GLY A 163 -14.70 2.27 -6.65
CA GLY A 163 -14.97 1.40 -5.49
C GLY A 163 -13.81 1.36 -4.51
N LEU A 164 -12.57 1.19 -5.01
CA LEU A 164 -11.37 1.27 -4.19
C LEU A 164 -11.26 2.62 -3.48
N THR A 165 -11.46 3.73 -4.20
CA THR A 165 -11.40 5.07 -3.60
C THR A 165 -12.44 5.24 -2.49
N ASP A 166 -13.64 4.68 -2.67
CA ASP A 166 -14.70 4.71 -1.65
C ASP A 166 -14.36 3.85 -0.44
N VAL A 167 -13.70 2.69 -0.62
CA VAL A 167 -13.11 1.91 0.48
C VAL A 167 -12.14 2.78 1.28
N LEU A 168 -11.16 3.42 0.63
CA LEU A 168 -10.15 4.23 1.32
C LEU A 168 -10.78 5.44 2.05
N ARG A 169 -11.76 6.12 1.42
CA ARG A 169 -12.50 7.24 2.05
C ARG A 169 -13.30 6.79 3.27
N ARG A 170 -13.95 5.62 3.20
CA ARG A 170 -14.70 5.06 4.33
C ARG A 170 -13.76 4.74 5.50
N GLN A 171 -12.60 4.17 5.22
CA GLN A 171 -11.62 3.82 6.27
C GLN A 171 -10.95 5.06 6.87
N ASN A 172 -10.70 6.10 6.07
CA ASN A 172 -10.23 7.37 6.61
C ASN A 172 -11.20 8.00 7.60
N LYS A 173 -12.52 7.82 7.40
CA LYS A 173 -13.54 8.31 8.34
C LYS A 173 -13.66 7.44 9.59
N SER A 174 -13.63 6.11 9.45
CA SER A 174 -13.88 5.20 10.57
C SER A 174 -12.64 4.90 11.41
N GLN A 175 -11.47 4.79 10.79
CA GLN A 175 -10.20 4.44 11.41
C GLN A 175 -9.02 5.17 10.73
N PRO A 176 -8.88 6.50 10.95
CA PRO A 176 -7.84 7.30 10.31
C PRO A 176 -6.41 6.73 10.49
N GLY A 177 -6.11 6.22 11.69
CA GLY A 177 -4.79 5.62 11.97
C GLY A 177 -4.50 4.33 11.21
N ALA A 178 -5.53 3.61 10.74
CA ALA A 178 -5.33 2.40 9.94
C ALA A 178 -4.93 2.72 8.50
N ILE A 179 -5.29 3.88 7.95
CA ILE A 179 -4.99 4.27 6.56
C ILE A 179 -3.79 5.22 6.45
N GLU A 180 -3.26 5.69 7.57
CA GLU A 180 -2.21 6.71 7.64
C GLU A 180 -0.99 6.36 6.77
N THR A 181 -0.55 5.09 6.79
CA THR A 181 0.59 4.64 5.98
C THR A 181 0.30 4.70 4.47
N MET A 182 -0.90 4.32 4.03
CA MET A 182 -1.32 4.43 2.62
C MET A 182 -1.35 5.90 2.17
N PHE A 183 -1.89 6.79 3.00
CA PHE A 183 -2.01 8.22 2.66
C PHE A 183 -0.72 9.01 2.81
N ALA A 184 0.22 8.49 3.61
CA ALA A 184 1.60 8.94 3.56
C ALA A 184 2.10 8.71 2.13
N THR A 185 2.19 7.47 1.63
CA THR A 185 2.82 7.24 0.32
C THR A 185 1.98 7.71 -0.88
N HIS A 186 0.65 7.59 -0.79
CA HIS A 186 -0.33 7.93 -1.83
C HIS A 186 -1.37 8.94 -1.31
N PRO A 187 -1.07 10.25 -1.29
CA PRO A 187 -1.99 11.24 -0.79
C PRO A 187 -3.34 11.21 -1.54
N PRO A 188 -4.48 11.16 -0.83
CA PRO A 188 -5.79 11.16 -1.46
C PRO A 188 -6.06 12.52 -2.12
N SER A 189 -6.84 12.53 -3.20
CA SER A 189 -7.20 13.75 -3.91
C SER A 189 -8.56 13.63 -4.58
N ASP A 190 -9.45 14.60 -4.33
CA ASP A 190 -10.74 14.71 -5.03
C ASP A 190 -10.57 14.98 -6.53
N GLU A 191 -9.44 15.54 -6.91
CA GLU A 191 -9.08 15.70 -8.32
C GLU A 191 -8.77 14.34 -8.97
N ARG A 192 -8.05 13.44 -8.29
CA ARG A 192 -7.80 12.07 -8.79
C ARG A 192 -9.09 11.29 -8.96
N TYR A 193 -9.99 11.34 -7.98
CA TYR A 193 -11.31 10.72 -8.08
C TYR A 193 -12.10 11.23 -9.30
N ARG A 194 -12.15 12.55 -9.49
CA ARG A 194 -12.86 13.15 -10.64
C ARG A 194 -12.21 12.81 -11.98
N ASN A 195 -10.88 12.70 -12.03
CA ASN A 195 -10.17 12.29 -13.25
C ASN A 195 -10.48 10.83 -13.58
N ALA A 196 -10.44 9.93 -12.59
CA ALA A 196 -10.81 8.53 -12.76
C ALA A 196 -12.26 8.42 -13.24
N GLN A 197 -13.20 9.12 -12.59
CA GLN A 197 -14.60 9.13 -12.99
C GLN A 197 -14.78 9.59 -14.44
N LYS A 198 -14.17 10.71 -14.83
CA LYS A 198 -14.22 11.20 -16.22
C LYS A 198 -13.61 10.22 -17.21
N ALA A 199 -12.49 9.58 -16.87
CA ALA A 199 -11.87 8.58 -17.74
C ALA A 199 -12.79 7.37 -17.93
N ILE A 200 -13.47 6.94 -16.87
CA ILE A 200 -14.44 5.84 -16.90
C ILE A 200 -15.64 6.18 -17.79
N GLU A 201 -16.20 7.38 -17.64
CA GLU A 201 -17.38 7.85 -18.37
C GLU A 201 -17.10 8.13 -19.85
N ASN A 202 -15.88 8.50 -20.21
CA ASN A 202 -15.54 8.90 -21.59
C ASN A 202 -14.67 7.85 -22.31
N THR A 203 -13.47 7.58 -21.78
CA THR A 203 -12.48 6.72 -22.43
C THR A 203 -12.80 5.23 -22.27
N TYR A 204 -13.31 4.84 -21.10
CA TYR A 204 -13.57 3.44 -20.77
C TYR A 204 -15.07 3.07 -20.71
N ALA A 205 -15.93 3.89 -21.30
CA ALA A 205 -17.38 3.69 -21.27
C ALA A 205 -17.82 2.32 -21.82
N SER A 206 -17.15 1.87 -22.90
CA SER A 206 -17.40 0.57 -23.53
C SER A 206 -17.01 -0.64 -22.66
N TYR A 207 -16.24 -0.42 -21.59
CA TYR A 207 -15.81 -1.46 -20.64
C TYR A 207 -16.73 -1.56 -19.42
N SER A 208 -17.82 -0.79 -19.35
CA SER A 208 -18.78 -0.78 -18.23
C SER A 208 -19.44 -2.14 -17.98
N GLY A 209 -19.53 -3.01 -19.00
CA GLY A 209 -20.05 -4.37 -18.89
C GLY A 209 -19.04 -5.43 -18.42
N LEU A 210 -17.77 -5.06 -18.20
CA LEU A 210 -16.79 -6.01 -17.69
C LEU A 210 -17.15 -6.48 -16.26
N PRO A 211 -16.78 -7.69 -15.87
CA PRO A 211 -17.12 -8.22 -14.55
C PRO A 211 -16.28 -7.59 -13.42
N PHE A 212 -16.88 -7.54 -12.23
CA PHE A 212 -16.18 -7.20 -10.97
C PHE A 212 -15.51 -8.42 -10.33
N TYR A 213 -15.94 -9.63 -10.68
CA TYR A 213 -15.53 -10.91 -10.07
C TYR A 213 -15.65 -10.92 -8.54
N ARG A 214 -16.81 -10.53 -8.03
CA ARG A 214 -17.08 -10.48 -6.59
C ARG A 214 -16.95 -11.85 -5.95
N GLU A 215 -17.61 -12.85 -6.50
CA GLU A 215 -17.71 -14.21 -5.95
C GLU A 215 -16.33 -14.85 -5.89
N ARG A 216 -15.59 -14.81 -7.01
CA ARG A 216 -14.20 -15.30 -7.08
C ARG A 216 -13.31 -14.66 -6.02
N PHE A 217 -13.44 -13.34 -5.80
CA PHE A 217 -12.71 -12.65 -4.74
C PHE A 217 -13.15 -13.09 -3.35
N MET A 218 -14.46 -13.21 -3.10
CA MET A 218 -15.00 -13.61 -1.80
C MET A 218 -14.55 -15.01 -1.41
N ASP A 219 -14.55 -15.96 -2.35
CA ASP A 219 -14.10 -17.33 -2.15
C ASP A 219 -12.59 -17.39 -1.91
N SER A 220 -11.80 -16.73 -2.77
CA SER A 220 -10.34 -16.77 -2.70
C SER A 220 -9.78 -16.03 -1.48
N ALA A 221 -10.50 -15.02 -0.97
CA ALA A 221 -10.13 -14.26 0.21
C ALA A 221 -10.87 -14.71 1.48
N GLU A 222 -11.65 -15.79 1.45
CA GLU A 222 -12.52 -16.20 2.55
C GLU A 222 -11.74 -16.32 3.88
N GLY A 223 -10.58 -16.97 3.85
CA GLY A 223 -9.72 -17.18 5.03
C GLY A 223 -9.30 -15.87 5.70
N VAL A 224 -8.78 -14.91 4.94
CA VAL A 224 -8.38 -13.60 5.50
C VAL A 224 -9.59 -12.75 5.88
N ARG A 225 -10.69 -12.84 5.13
CA ARG A 225 -11.91 -12.05 5.39
C ARG A 225 -12.61 -12.44 6.68
N LYS A 226 -12.58 -13.72 7.07
CA LYS A 226 -13.05 -14.18 8.39
C LYS A 226 -12.32 -13.47 9.55
N LEU A 227 -11.10 -12.98 9.32
CA LEU A 227 -10.33 -12.23 10.32
C LEU A 227 -10.77 -10.77 10.45
N LYS A 228 -11.71 -10.26 9.64
CA LYS A 228 -12.09 -8.84 9.66
C LYS A 228 -12.41 -8.29 11.06
N PRO A 229 -13.22 -8.97 11.92
CA PRO A 229 -13.46 -8.49 13.29
C PRO A 229 -12.18 -8.43 14.14
N THR A 230 -11.29 -9.42 13.98
CA THR A 230 -9.98 -9.44 14.65
C THR A 230 -9.12 -8.28 14.18
N VAL A 231 -8.99 -8.08 12.87
CA VAL A 231 -8.21 -6.98 12.27
C VAL A 231 -8.71 -5.63 12.78
N LYS A 232 -10.03 -5.44 12.91
CA LYS A 232 -10.62 -4.21 13.48
C LYS A 232 -10.23 -3.98 14.94
N GLU A 233 -10.25 -5.01 15.77
CA GLU A 233 -9.78 -4.91 17.16
C GLU A 233 -8.28 -4.65 17.24
N LEU A 234 -7.47 -5.27 16.37
CA LEU A 234 -6.03 -5.01 16.31
C LEU A 234 -5.72 -3.58 15.86
N GLN A 235 -6.37 -3.07 14.81
CA GLN A 235 -6.25 -1.68 14.35
C GLN A 235 -6.60 -0.70 15.48
N ARG A 236 -7.66 -1.00 16.25
CA ARG A 236 -8.05 -0.19 17.42
C ARG A 236 -6.97 -0.26 18.51
N GLY A 237 -6.47 -1.45 18.83
CA GLY A 237 -5.43 -1.67 19.82
C GLY A 237 -4.14 -0.94 19.46
N GLU A 238 -3.67 -1.04 18.21
CA GLU A 238 -2.49 -0.36 17.69
C GLU A 238 -2.67 1.18 17.75
N ALA A 239 -3.83 1.70 17.34
CA ALA A 239 -4.11 3.14 17.44
C ALA A 239 -4.11 3.65 18.89
N LEU A 240 -4.64 2.87 19.84
CA LEU A 240 -4.58 3.19 21.27
C LEU A 240 -3.16 3.12 21.81
N PHE A 241 -2.37 2.14 21.35
CA PHE A 241 -0.97 1.96 21.74
C PHE A 241 -0.13 3.17 21.33
N THR A 242 -0.26 3.63 20.08
CA THR A 242 0.42 4.85 19.57
C THR A 242 0.08 6.09 20.39
N ARG A 243 -1.15 6.17 20.91
CA ARG A 243 -1.61 7.25 21.81
C ARG A 243 -1.23 7.03 23.28
N LYS A 244 -0.38 6.04 23.58
CA LYS A 244 0.07 5.66 24.93
C LYS A 244 -1.07 5.24 25.87
N ALA A 245 -2.22 4.84 25.33
CA ALA A 245 -3.37 4.34 26.10
C ALA A 245 -3.24 2.81 26.33
N PHE A 246 -2.15 2.39 26.97
CA PHE A 246 -1.72 0.98 27.03
C PHE A 246 -2.77 0.03 27.62
N ALA A 247 -3.39 0.38 28.75
CA ALA A 247 -4.44 -0.47 29.35
C ALA A 247 -5.64 -0.70 28.42
N LYS A 248 -6.04 0.31 27.63
CA LYS A 248 -7.13 0.17 26.64
C LYS A 248 -6.68 -0.62 25.42
N SER A 249 -5.43 -0.46 25.02
CA SER A 249 -4.80 -1.21 23.93
C SER A 249 -4.75 -2.70 24.24
N GLU A 250 -4.30 -3.07 25.44
CA GLU A 250 -4.25 -4.46 25.92
C GLU A 250 -5.64 -5.12 25.88
N VAL A 251 -6.70 -4.41 26.30
CA VAL A 251 -8.08 -4.92 26.21
C VAL A 251 -8.45 -5.28 24.77
N SER A 252 -8.14 -4.41 23.80
CA SER A 252 -8.39 -4.69 22.38
C SER A 252 -7.57 -5.88 21.87
N PHE A 253 -6.30 -6.02 22.26
CA PHE A 253 -5.49 -7.17 21.88
C PHE A 253 -6.00 -8.48 22.51
N ARG A 254 -6.43 -8.46 23.77
CA ARG A 254 -7.08 -9.62 24.42
C ARG A 254 -8.40 -10.00 23.75
N ASN A 255 -9.19 -9.03 23.28
CA ASN A 255 -10.38 -9.30 22.48
C ASN A 255 -10.02 -10.03 21.18
N ALA A 256 -9.01 -9.52 20.47
CA ALA A 256 -8.55 -10.11 19.23
C ALA A 256 -8.03 -11.55 19.40
N VAL A 257 -7.22 -11.81 20.45
CA VAL A 257 -6.76 -13.17 20.79
C VAL A 257 -7.95 -14.10 21.11
N ARG A 258 -8.99 -13.62 21.80
CA ARG A 258 -10.20 -14.43 22.06
C ARG A 258 -10.95 -14.80 20.79
N MET A 259 -10.97 -13.93 19.79
CA MET A 259 -11.62 -14.18 18.50
C MET A 259 -10.80 -15.17 17.66
N THR A 260 -9.48 -15.01 17.61
CA THR A 260 -8.58 -15.79 16.76
C THR A 260 -7.29 -16.14 17.50
N PRO A 261 -7.32 -17.14 18.39
CA PRO A 261 -6.21 -17.44 19.30
C PRO A 261 -4.96 -17.98 18.60
N ARG A 262 -5.11 -18.48 17.37
CA ARG A 262 -4.00 -18.97 16.54
C ARG A 262 -3.46 -17.94 15.55
N ASP A 263 -4.04 -16.74 15.52
CA ASP A 263 -3.54 -15.68 14.64
C ASP A 263 -2.20 -15.14 15.17
N TYR A 264 -1.15 -15.16 14.34
CA TYR A 264 0.18 -14.75 14.78
C TYR A 264 0.23 -13.28 15.26
N PRO A 265 -0.33 -12.30 14.51
CA PRO A 265 -0.32 -10.90 14.97
C PRO A 265 -1.08 -10.64 16.26
N THR A 266 -2.16 -11.38 16.57
CA THR A 266 -2.88 -11.18 17.85
C THR A 266 -1.98 -11.51 19.03
N ASN A 267 -1.28 -12.64 18.96
CA ASN A 267 -0.35 -13.09 20.00
C ASN A 267 0.86 -12.14 20.12
N LEU A 268 1.44 -11.74 18.99
CA LEU A 268 2.57 -10.83 18.96
C LEU A 268 2.23 -9.45 19.57
N LEU A 269 1.10 -8.87 19.18
CA LEU A 269 0.69 -7.54 19.64
C LEU A 269 0.29 -7.55 21.12
N LEU A 270 -0.38 -8.60 21.59
CA LEU A 270 -0.64 -8.76 23.03
C LEU A 270 0.67 -8.84 23.81
N ALA A 271 1.63 -9.65 23.37
CA ALA A 271 2.93 -9.79 24.04
C ALA A 271 3.72 -8.46 24.10
N LYS A 272 3.58 -7.59 23.09
CA LYS A 272 4.19 -6.24 23.10
C LYS A 272 3.49 -5.25 24.03
N SER A 273 2.28 -5.55 24.49
CA SER A 273 1.47 -4.66 25.33
C SER A 273 1.55 -4.95 26.82
N LEU A 274 2.15 -6.08 27.20
CA LEU A 274 2.47 -6.48 28.56
C LEU A 274 3.83 -5.91 28.98
#